data_AF-S8DT08-F1
#
_entry.id   AF-S8DT08-F1
#
_cell.length_a   1.000
_cell.length_b   1.000
_cell.length_c   1.000
_cell.angle_alpha   90.00
_cell.angle_beta   90.00
_cell.angle_gamma   90.00
#
_symmetry.space_group_name_H-M   'P 1'
#
loop_
_entity.id
_entity.type
_entity.pdbx_description
1 polymer ?
#
loop_
_entity_poly.entity_id
_entity_poly.type
_entity_poly.pdbx_seq_one_letter_code
_entity_poly.pdbx_strand_id
1 'polypeptide(L)'
;MPRKPPPYDRSIEEGHSTDMRDLGALNIPTDILERVFGEIGPEDIRAIVSLSLTNTLLREIGQKRLGDLMSRFVGHWWLERLICVGDYVDGDDLPANIFRGEEEEKTLKGNHDDGSGRARIYDAFRRYYFDDGRAKGAWSRRCSYVETGDLSRRERRMAKEMVTPDYSWDGRPETEWILCNWTMAEYVRASAVAELTGTRCNGPWTHNFLSLGHVLMTQICWSADPSAAMCYSGPITRGPWAGHCFGITTVDNLSQNIECINKQPWRDVTEKIVKEVLEIWRCDAPERLANHIRQADDKHDKTSDESDDESDRTDDEQ
;
A
#
# COMPACT_ATOMS: atom_id res chain seq x y z
N MET A 1 20.54 16.58 -7.75
CA MET A 1 20.60 15.10 -7.77
C MET A 1 19.81 14.61 -8.98
N PRO A 2 20.28 13.60 -9.73
CA PRO A 2 19.51 13.04 -10.84
C PRO A 2 18.16 12.51 -10.34
N ARG A 3 17.09 12.68 -11.14
CA ARG A 3 15.76 12.18 -10.77
C ARG A 3 15.83 10.66 -10.65
N LYS A 4 15.48 10.11 -9.49
CA LYS A 4 15.20 8.69 -9.42
C LYS A 4 14.00 8.43 -10.34
N PRO A 5 14.16 7.55 -11.32
CA PRO A 5 13.06 7.24 -12.22
C PRO A 5 12.01 6.45 -11.41
N PRO A 6 10.72 6.57 -11.77
CA PRO A 6 9.65 5.92 -11.04
C PRO A 6 9.93 4.45 -10.73
N PRO A 7 9.30 3.84 -9.71
CA PRO A 7 9.57 2.46 -9.31
C PRO A 7 9.44 1.40 -10.44
N TYR A 8 8.76 1.78 -11.53
CA TYR A 8 8.51 1.03 -12.76
C TYR A 8 9.34 1.50 -13.97
N ASP A 9 10.06 2.61 -13.86
CA ASP A 9 10.90 3.18 -14.90
C ASP A 9 12.34 3.18 -14.36
N ARG A 10 13.24 2.39 -14.94
CA ARG A 10 14.64 2.35 -14.50
C ARG A 10 15.51 2.96 -15.57
N SER A 11 16.29 3.97 -15.19
CA SER A 11 17.20 4.66 -16.08
C SER A 11 18.23 3.69 -16.64
N ILE A 12 18.39 3.75 -17.95
CA ILE A 12 19.40 3.01 -18.71
C ILE A 12 20.78 3.51 -18.31
N GLU A 13 21.48 2.76 -17.46
CA GLU A 13 22.94 2.85 -17.38
C GLU A 13 23.54 1.66 -18.15
N GLU A 14 23.91 1.98 -19.40
CA GLU A 14 24.98 1.36 -20.19
C GLU A 14 24.69 0.13 -21.08
N GLY A 15 24.87 0.35 -22.39
CA GLY A 15 25.48 -0.64 -23.29
C GLY A 15 24.63 -1.17 -24.44
N HIS A 16 23.37 -0.76 -24.59
CA HIS A 16 22.54 -1.16 -25.74
C HIS A 16 21.98 0.07 -26.46
N SER A 17 21.87 -0.06 -27.78
CA SER A 17 21.42 1.03 -28.63
C SER A 17 19.94 1.33 -28.42
N THR A 18 19.63 2.62 -28.30
CA THR A 18 18.27 3.18 -28.27
C THR A 18 17.69 3.42 -29.66
N ASP A 19 18.46 3.16 -30.73
CA ASP A 19 17.98 3.30 -32.10
C ASP A 19 17.11 2.11 -32.49
N MET A 20 15.86 2.36 -32.90
CA MET A 20 14.94 1.30 -33.35
C MET A 20 15.50 0.52 -34.54
N ARG A 21 16.41 1.11 -35.32
CA ARG A 21 17.07 0.42 -36.45
C ARG A 21 17.91 -0.76 -35.98
N ASP A 22 18.38 -0.75 -34.74
CA ASP A 22 19.19 -1.82 -34.16
C ASP A 22 18.35 -3.00 -33.65
N LEU A 23 17.00 -2.88 -33.72
CA LEU A 23 16.07 -3.99 -33.50
C LEU A 23 15.94 -4.92 -34.71
N GLY A 24 16.54 -4.55 -35.86
CA GLY A 24 16.50 -5.33 -37.08
C GLY A 24 15.07 -5.61 -37.55
N ALA A 25 14.66 -6.88 -37.55
CA ALA A 25 13.31 -7.30 -37.93
C ALA A 25 12.21 -6.76 -36.99
N LEU A 26 12.57 -6.32 -35.79
CA LEU A 26 11.68 -5.70 -34.81
C LEU A 26 11.68 -4.16 -34.88
N ASN A 27 12.21 -3.56 -35.95
CA ASN A 27 12.06 -2.13 -36.22
C ASN A 27 10.61 -1.80 -36.65
N ILE A 28 9.69 -1.97 -35.71
CA ILE A 28 8.25 -1.76 -35.85
C ILE A 28 7.80 -0.70 -34.82
N PRO A 29 6.61 -0.10 -35.00
CA PRO A 29 6.13 0.93 -34.08
C PRO A 29 6.03 0.44 -32.63
N THR A 30 6.32 1.32 -31.67
CA THR A 30 6.30 1.03 -30.22
C THR A 30 4.98 0.40 -29.78
N ASP A 31 3.83 0.88 -30.27
CA ASP A 31 2.53 0.32 -29.92
C ASP A 31 2.38 -1.16 -30.32
N ILE A 32 3.06 -1.60 -31.38
CA ILE A 32 3.08 -3.00 -31.80
C ILE A 32 4.00 -3.81 -30.90
N LEU A 33 5.16 -3.26 -30.51
CA LEU A 33 6.03 -3.89 -29.52
C LEU A 33 5.31 -4.05 -28.17
N GLU A 34 4.59 -3.03 -27.70
CA GLU A 34 3.75 -3.10 -26.51
C GLU A 34 2.70 -4.21 -26.62
N ARG A 35 2.05 -4.37 -27.79
CA ARG A 35 1.12 -5.48 -28.04
C ARG A 35 1.81 -6.84 -27.98
N VAL A 36 2.99 -7.00 -28.56
CA VAL A 36 3.78 -8.25 -28.49
C VAL A 36 4.06 -8.63 -27.03
N PHE A 37 4.50 -7.68 -26.22
CA PHE A 37 4.66 -7.90 -24.77
C PHE A 37 3.33 -8.21 -24.08
N GLY A 38 2.23 -7.62 -24.55
CA GLY A 38 0.86 -7.86 -24.08
C GLY A 38 0.37 -9.30 -24.31
N GLU A 39 0.78 -9.93 -25.40
CA GLU A 39 0.47 -11.34 -25.73
C GLU A 39 1.21 -12.33 -24.84
N ILE A 40 2.33 -11.93 -24.22
CA ILE A 40 3.03 -12.78 -23.26
C ILE A 40 2.18 -12.84 -21.98
N GLY A 41 1.69 -14.06 -21.70
CA GLY A 41 0.81 -14.34 -20.57
C GLY A 41 1.48 -14.04 -19.21
N PRO A 42 0.68 -13.78 -18.17
CA PRO A 42 1.19 -13.42 -16.84
C PRO A 42 2.03 -14.52 -16.19
N GLU A 43 1.88 -15.78 -16.62
CA GLU A 43 2.62 -16.94 -16.11
C GLU A 43 4.04 -17.04 -16.68
N ASP A 44 4.35 -16.35 -17.79
CA ASP A 44 5.65 -16.43 -18.46
C ASP A 44 6.49 -15.16 -18.27
N ILE A 45 6.83 -14.89 -17.01
CA ILE A 45 7.69 -13.75 -16.64
C ILE A 45 9.08 -13.88 -17.30
N ARG A 46 9.54 -15.12 -17.52
CA ARG A 46 10.85 -15.38 -18.13
C ARG A 46 10.89 -14.91 -19.57
N ALA A 47 9.87 -15.17 -20.38
CA ALA A 47 9.82 -14.69 -21.75
C ALA A 47 9.86 -13.16 -21.82
N ILE A 48 9.13 -12.47 -20.93
CA ILE A 48 9.15 -11.00 -20.83
C ILE A 48 10.58 -10.51 -20.55
N VAL A 49 11.24 -11.07 -19.54
CA VAL A 49 12.61 -10.69 -19.17
C VAL A 49 13.60 -11.04 -20.27
N SER A 50 13.53 -12.23 -20.86
CA SER A 50 14.43 -12.65 -21.94
C SER A 50 14.35 -11.73 -23.14
N LEU A 51 13.14 -11.35 -23.58
CA LEU A 51 12.96 -10.40 -24.68
C LEU A 51 13.51 -9.01 -24.31
N SER A 52 13.23 -8.57 -23.09
CA SER A 52 13.71 -7.29 -22.55
C SER A 52 15.22 -7.17 -22.51
N LEU A 53 15.94 -8.25 -22.21
CA LEU A 53 17.41 -8.22 -22.10
C LEU A 53 18.12 -8.12 -23.45
N THR A 54 17.41 -8.27 -24.57
CA THR A 54 18.02 -8.20 -25.91
C THR A 54 18.32 -6.77 -26.37
N ASN A 55 17.57 -5.77 -25.86
CA ASN A 55 17.70 -4.38 -26.29
C ASN A 55 17.14 -3.42 -25.23
N THR A 56 17.72 -2.22 -25.10
CA THR A 56 17.29 -1.20 -24.12
C THR A 56 15.87 -0.68 -24.34
N LEU A 57 15.42 -0.48 -25.59
CA LEU A 57 14.03 -0.11 -25.87
C LEU A 57 13.06 -1.21 -25.44
N LEU A 58 13.37 -2.47 -25.77
CA LEU A 58 12.56 -3.61 -25.34
C LEU A 58 12.56 -3.77 -23.82
N ARG A 59 13.67 -3.39 -23.17
CA ARG A 59 13.76 -3.36 -21.71
C ARG A 59 12.78 -2.37 -21.09
N GLU A 60 12.66 -1.16 -21.62
CA GLU A 60 11.70 -0.17 -21.12
C GLU A 60 10.26 -0.69 -21.23
N ILE A 61 9.89 -1.24 -22.40
CA ILE A 61 8.55 -1.81 -22.63
C ILE A 61 8.28 -3.00 -21.69
N GLY A 62 9.25 -3.91 -21.57
CA GLY A 62 9.12 -5.08 -20.71
C GLY A 62 9.10 -4.74 -19.22
N GLN A 63 9.83 -3.70 -18.80
CA GLN A 63 9.77 -3.18 -17.42
C GLN A 63 8.39 -2.64 -17.09
N LYS A 64 7.80 -1.82 -17.99
CA LYS A 64 6.41 -1.34 -17.84
C LYS A 64 5.44 -2.52 -17.70
N ARG A 65 5.55 -3.53 -18.58
CA ARG A 65 4.72 -4.74 -18.53
C ARG A 65 4.88 -5.52 -17.22
N LEU A 66 6.10 -5.70 -16.73
CA LEU A 66 6.37 -6.35 -15.44
C LEU A 66 5.77 -5.54 -14.27
N GLY A 67 5.89 -4.21 -14.34
CA GLY A 67 5.24 -3.28 -13.42
C GLY A 67 3.74 -3.50 -13.34
N ASP A 68 3.06 -3.54 -14.49
CA ASP A 68 1.61 -3.77 -14.57
C ASP A 68 1.21 -5.14 -14.00
N LEU A 69 1.92 -6.20 -14.39
CA LEU A 69 1.63 -7.57 -13.93
C LEU A 69 1.79 -7.71 -12.41
N MET A 70 2.85 -7.14 -11.87
CA MET A 70 3.11 -7.14 -10.45
C MET A 70 2.09 -6.28 -9.69
N SER A 71 1.73 -5.12 -10.23
CA SER A 71 0.73 -4.24 -9.61
C SER A 71 -0.62 -4.95 -9.52
N ARG A 72 -1.04 -5.66 -10.58
CA ARG A 72 -2.22 -6.53 -10.54
C ARG A 72 -2.08 -7.65 -9.53
N PHE A 73 -0.92 -8.30 -9.48
CA PHE A 73 -0.68 -9.44 -8.60
C PHE A 73 -0.69 -9.06 -7.11
N VAL A 74 -0.27 -7.85 -6.77
CA VAL A 74 -0.17 -7.42 -5.39
C VAL A 74 -1.35 -6.53 -4.96
N GLY A 75 -1.85 -5.69 -5.86
CA GLY A 75 -3.02 -4.84 -5.67
C GLY A 75 -4.16 -5.30 -6.54
N HIS A 76 -4.61 -6.56 -6.42
CA HIS A 76 -5.79 -7.07 -7.14
C HIS A 76 -7.05 -6.24 -6.88
N TRP A 77 -7.07 -5.52 -5.75
CA TRP A 77 -8.12 -4.61 -5.33
C TRP A 77 -7.95 -3.18 -5.86
N TRP A 78 -6.97 -2.91 -6.73
CA TRP A 78 -6.76 -1.60 -7.32
C TRP A 78 -8.02 -1.13 -8.06
N LEU A 79 -8.51 0.07 -7.69
CA LEU A 79 -9.78 0.68 -8.13
C LEU A 79 -11.04 -0.11 -7.77
N GLU A 80 -10.93 -1.15 -6.95
CA GLU A 80 -12.08 -1.92 -6.45
C GLU A 80 -12.66 -1.31 -5.18
N ARG A 81 -13.94 -1.60 -4.94
CA ARG A 81 -14.63 -1.23 -3.69
C ARG A 81 -14.24 -2.19 -2.57
N LEU A 82 -13.81 -1.64 -1.43
CA LEU A 82 -13.38 -2.45 -0.29
C LEU A 82 -14.19 -2.15 0.97
N ILE A 83 -14.61 -3.21 1.65
CA ILE A 83 -15.25 -3.18 2.97
C ILE A 83 -14.75 -4.40 3.76
N CYS A 84 -14.45 -4.19 5.05
CA CYS A 84 -14.17 -5.27 5.99
C CYS A 84 -15.36 -5.42 6.93
N VAL A 85 -16.16 -6.46 6.73
CA VAL A 85 -17.41 -6.70 7.47
C VAL A 85 -17.13 -7.59 8.69
N GLY A 86 -17.62 -7.20 9.86
CA GLY A 86 -17.53 -8.00 11.10
C GLY A 86 -18.64 -9.05 11.24
N ASP A 87 -18.44 -10.01 12.16
CA ASP A 87 -19.24 -11.24 12.35
C ASP A 87 -20.74 -11.05 12.70
N TYR A 88 -21.23 -9.82 12.85
CA TYR A 88 -22.62 -9.52 13.26
C TYR A 88 -23.25 -8.37 12.47
N VAL A 89 -22.82 -8.16 11.24
CA VAL A 89 -23.43 -7.14 10.37
C VAL A 89 -24.65 -7.74 9.67
N ASP A 90 -25.82 -7.20 10.00
CA ASP A 90 -27.03 -7.46 9.24
C ASP A 90 -26.93 -6.81 7.85
N GLY A 91 -27.50 -7.42 6.82
CA GLY A 91 -27.45 -6.89 5.44
C GLY A 91 -28.07 -5.49 5.25
N ASP A 92 -28.91 -5.06 6.20
CA ASP A 92 -29.49 -3.72 6.25
C ASP A 92 -28.57 -2.69 6.95
N ASP A 93 -27.56 -3.15 7.69
CA ASP A 93 -26.54 -2.33 8.37
C ASP A 93 -25.24 -2.24 7.54
N LEU A 94 -25.35 -1.82 6.28
CA LEU A 94 -24.18 -1.50 5.43
C LEU A 94 -24.06 0.01 5.23
N PRO A 95 -22.84 0.51 4.90
CA PRO A 95 -22.65 1.93 4.58
C PRO A 95 -23.63 2.42 3.51
N ALA A 96 -24.26 3.58 3.73
CA ALA A 96 -25.29 4.13 2.85
C ALA A 96 -24.80 4.44 1.42
N ASN A 97 -23.48 4.61 1.27
CA ASN A 97 -22.73 4.91 0.06
C ASN A 97 -22.32 3.65 -0.74
N ILE A 98 -22.59 2.43 -0.25
CA ILE A 98 -22.40 1.23 -1.06
C ILE A 98 -23.48 1.20 -2.14
N PHE A 99 -23.07 1.39 -3.40
CA PHE A 99 -23.90 1.07 -4.55
C PHE A 99 -24.35 -0.38 -4.46
N ARG A 100 -25.65 -0.61 -4.30
CA ARG A 100 -26.23 -1.94 -4.35
C ARG A 100 -26.79 -2.13 -5.75
N GLY A 101 -26.10 -2.90 -6.59
CA GLY A 101 -26.77 -3.48 -7.76
C GLY A 101 -27.88 -4.44 -7.28
N GLU A 102 -28.93 -4.68 -8.07
CA GLU A 102 -30.02 -5.61 -7.68
C GLU A 102 -29.51 -7.03 -7.35
N GLU A 103 -28.39 -7.45 -7.95
CA GLU A 103 -27.75 -8.74 -7.66
C GLU A 103 -26.91 -8.71 -6.37
N GLU A 104 -26.12 -7.65 -6.16
CA GLU A 104 -25.36 -7.46 -4.91
C GLU A 104 -26.28 -7.34 -3.70
N GLU A 105 -27.43 -6.66 -3.85
CA GLU A 105 -28.42 -6.56 -2.78
C GLU A 105 -28.97 -7.93 -2.37
N LYS A 106 -29.09 -8.88 -3.30
CA LYS A 106 -29.52 -10.25 -3.00
C LYS A 106 -28.41 -11.08 -2.36
N THR A 107 -27.15 -10.88 -2.75
CA THR A 107 -25.98 -11.57 -2.18
C THR A 107 -25.62 -11.05 -0.79
N LEU A 108 -25.82 -9.76 -0.54
CA LEU A 108 -25.51 -9.10 0.74
C LEU A 108 -26.68 -9.13 1.75
N LYS A 109 -27.85 -9.66 1.35
CA LYS A 109 -29.01 -9.84 2.25
C LYS A 109 -29.00 -11.23 2.88
N GLY A 110 -29.00 -11.28 4.21
CA GLY A 110 -29.14 -12.49 5.00
C GLY A 110 -27.98 -12.70 5.98
N ASN A 111 -28.24 -13.40 7.08
CA ASN A 111 -27.21 -13.79 8.03
C ASN A 111 -26.50 -15.03 7.49
N HIS A 112 -25.29 -14.86 6.97
CA HIS A 112 -24.41 -16.00 6.77
C HIS A 112 -23.76 -16.32 8.12
N ASP A 113 -24.27 -17.36 8.78
CA ASP A 113 -23.62 -17.97 9.94
C ASP A 113 -22.48 -18.87 9.43
N ASP A 114 -21.34 -18.27 9.09
CA ASP A 114 -20.14 -19.00 8.71
C ASP A 114 -19.20 -19.19 9.90
N GLY A 115 -19.65 -20.05 10.81
CA GLY A 115 -18.79 -21.01 11.51
C GLY A 115 -17.51 -20.46 12.15
N SER A 116 -17.64 -20.04 13.42
CA SER A 116 -16.61 -20.04 14.47
C SER A 116 -15.14 -20.04 14.00
N GLY A 117 -14.67 -18.91 13.48
CA GLY A 117 -13.27 -18.58 13.47
C GLY A 117 -13.15 -17.19 14.04
N ARG A 118 -12.77 -17.05 15.33
CA ARG A 118 -12.37 -15.74 15.91
C ARG A 118 -11.10 -15.25 15.21
N ALA A 119 -11.21 -14.83 13.95
CA ALA A 119 -10.16 -14.16 13.24
C ALA A 119 -10.09 -12.74 13.78
N ARG A 120 -8.98 -12.38 14.42
CA ARG A 120 -8.78 -10.97 14.77
C ARG A 120 -8.73 -10.15 13.48
N ILE A 121 -8.97 -8.84 13.54
CA ILE A 121 -8.74 -7.93 12.41
C ILE A 121 -7.34 -8.15 11.80
N TYR A 122 -6.36 -8.42 12.66
CA TYR A 122 -5.00 -8.79 12.27
C TYR A 122 -4.89 -10.10 11.44
N ASP A 123 -5.72 -11.11 11.74
CA ASP A 123 -5.72 -12.38 11.02
C ASP A 123 -6.38 -12.24 9.65
N ALA A 124 -7.47 -11.45 9.57
CA ALA A 124 -8.07 -11.06 8.30
C ALA A 124 -7.05 -10.31 7.42
N PHE A 125 -6.35 -9.33 7.99
CA PHE A 125 -5.27 -8.60 7.29
C PHE A 125 -4.19 -9.54 6.71
N ARG A 126 -3.68 -10.48 7.53
CA ARG A 126 -2.68 -11.46 7.08
C ARG A 126 -3.20 -12.41 6.00
N ARG A 127 -4.51 -12.64 5.97
CA ARG A 127 -5.17 -13.55 5.03
C ARG A 127 -5.55 -12.86 3.71
N TYR A 128 -5.98 -11.60 3.76
CA TYR A 128 -6.61 -10.89 2.63
C TYR A 128 -5.67 -9.92 1.88
N TYR A 129 -4.44 -10.35 1.56
CA TYR A 129 -3.53 -9.65 0.64
C TYR A 129 -3.04 -8.25 1.06
N PHE A 130 -3.46 -7.71 2.19
CA PHE A 130 -2.93 -6.45 2.72
C PHE A 130 -1.54 -6.64 3.39
N ASP A 131 -1.11 -7.89 3.62
CA ASP A 131 0.25 -8.21 4.08
C ASP A 131 1.28 -8.12 2.93
N ASP A 132 1.89 -6.94 2.87
CA ASP A 132 3.08 -6.55 2.11
C ASP A 132 4.17 -7.63 1.98
N GLY A 133 4.49 -8.30 3.08
CA GLY A 133 5.56 -9.31 3.12
C GLY A 133 5.16 -10.57 2.36
N ARG A 134 3.90 -10.99 2.49
CA ARG A 134 3.36 -12.13 1.74
C ARG A 134 3.27 -11.84 0.25
N ALA A 135 2.82 -10.64 -0.13
CA ALA A 135 2.72 -10.26 -1.53
C ALA A 135 4.10 -10.20 -2.20
N LYS A 136 5.08 -9.52 -1.59
CA LYS A 136 6.48 -9.51 -2.04
C LYS A 136 7.06 -10.93 -2.14
N GLY A 137 6.80 -11.77 -1.14
CA GLY A 137 7.26 -13.16 -1.13
C GLY A 137 6.61 -14.01 -2.22
N ALA A 138 5.34 -13.77 -2.55
CA ALA A 138 4.64 -14.46 -3.62
C ALA A 138 5.16 -14.04 -5.01
N TRP A 139 5.33 -12.73 -5.24
CA TRP A 139 5.97 -12.23 -6.47
C TRP A 139 7.40 -12.78 -6.64
N SER A 140 8.21 -12.72 -5.57
CA SER A 140 9.59 -13.23 -5.59
C SER A 140 9.65 -14.72 -5.94
N ARG A 141 8.74 -15.53 -5.40
CA ARG A 141 8.62 -16.96 -5.74
C ARG A 141 8.29 -17.15 -7.22
N ARG A 142 7.36 -16.36 -7.75
CA ARG A 142 6.97 -16.40 -9.16
C ARG A 142 8.13 -16.00 -10.08
N CYS A 143 9.01 -15.11 -9.65
CA CYS A 143 10.18 -14.69 -10.42
C CYS A 143 11.42 -15.57 -10.20
N SER A 144 11.37 -16.57 -9.32
CA SER A 144 12.55 -17.36 -8.92
C SER A 144 13.25 -18.08 -10.07
N TYR A 145 12.50 -18.43 -11.13
CA TYR A 145 13.05 -19.11 -12.30
C TYR A 145 13.68 -18.16 -13.34
N VAL A 146 13.51 -16.84 -13.20
CA VAL A 146 14.01 -15.84 -14.17
C VAL A 146 15.54 -15.86 -14.26
N GLU A 147 16.22 -16.17 -13.16
CA GLU A 147 17.69 -16.23 -13.08
C GLU A 147 18.27 -17.59 -13.55
N THR A 148 17.41 -18.54 -13.94
CA THR A 148 17.82 -19.91 -14.30
C THR A 148 18.27 -20.04 -15.76
N GLY A 149 19.11 -21.04 -16.03
CA GLY A 149 19.70 -21.32 -17.35
C GLY A 149 21.06 -20.67 -17.58
N ASP A 150 21.50 -20.66 -18.83
CA ASP A 150 22.85 -20.25 -19.27
C ASP A 150 23.00 -18.72 -19.38
N LEU A 151 22.43 -17.96 -18.45
CA LEU A 151 22.65 -16.51 -18.37
C LEU A 151 24.06 -16.23 -17.85
N SER A 152 24.76 -15.30 -18.51
CA SER A 152 25.99 -14.73 -17.97
C SER A 152 25.76 -14.04 -16.63
N ARG A 153 26.82 -13.82 -15.85
CA ARG A 153 26.72 -13.08 -14.57
C ARG A 153 26.07 -11.70 -14.74
N ARG A 154 26.34 -11.02 -15.85
CA ARG A 154 25.77 -9.71 -16.17
C ARG A 154 24.28 -9.81 -16.45
N GLU A 155 23.87 -10.72 -17.32
CA GLU A 155 22.45 -10.91 -17.66
C GLU A 155 21.64 -11.34 -16.45
N ARG A 156 22.17 -12.23 -15.60
CA ARG A 156 21.48 -12.61 -14.36
C ARG A 156 21.23 -11.41 -13.44
N ARG A 157 22.21 -10.50 -13.31
CA ARG A 157 22.04 -9.27 -12.53
C ARG A 157 20.96 -8.37 -13.13
N MET A 158 20.98 -8.17 -14.44
CA MET A 158 19.99 -7.36 -15.15
C MET A 158 18.58 -7.97 -15.05
N ALA A 159 18.46 -9.29 -15.20
CA ALA A 159 17.22 -10.04 -15.07
C ALA A 159 16.62 -9.85 -13.66
N LYS A 160 17.46 -9.99 -12.63
CA LYS A 160 17.09 -9.76 -11.24
C LYS A 160 16.57 -8.35 -11.03
N GLU A 161 17.33 -7.35 -11.48
CA GLU A 161 16.94 -5.94 -11.40
C GLU A 161 15.55 -5.68 -12.00
N MET A 162 15.24 -6.27 -13.16
CA MET A 162 13.93 -6.11 -13.80
C MET A 162 12.76 -6.64 -12.96
N VAL A 163 12.96 -7.73 -12.21
CA VAL A 163 11.89 -8.39 -11.43
C VAL A 163 11.90 -8.05 -9.95
N THR A 164 12.92 -7.33 -9.46
CA THR A 164 13.00 -6.82 -8.09
C THR A 164 12.88 -5.30 -8.07
N PRO A 165 11.66 -4.74 -8.19
CA PRO A 165 11.43 -3.31 -8.25
C PRO A 165 11.92 -2.58 -7.01
N ASP A 166 12.34 -1.34 -7.22
CA ASP A 166 12.88 -0.50 -6.15
C ASP A 166 11.82 0.54 -5.81
N TYR A 167 11.23 0.35 -4.66
CA TYR A 167 10.15 1.18 -4.17
C TYR A 167 10.59 2.24 -3.17
N SER A 168 11.88 2.34 -2.92
CA SER A 168 12.37 3.33 -1.99
C SER A 168 12.02 4.71 -2.50
N TRP A 169 11.45 5.51 -1.60
CA TRP A 169 11.16 6.90 -1.89
C TRP A 169 12.44 7.72 -1.76
N ASP A 170 12.65 8.64 -2.69
CA ASP A 170 13.85 9.49 -2.75
C ASP A 170 13.71 10.80 -1.96
N GLY A 171 12.60 10.98 -1.23
CA GLY A 171 12.34 12.14 -0.38
C GLY A 171 11.65 13.30 -1.09
N ARG A 172 11.32 13.16 -2.38
CA ARG A 172 10.65 14.22 -3.14
C ARG A 172 9.12 14.11 -3.03
N PRO A 173 8.40 15.18 -2.66
CA PRO A 173 6.95 15.11 -2.48
C PRO A 173 6.19 14.61 -3.72
N GLU A 174 6.65 14.93 -4.93
CA GLU A 174 6.00 14.52 -6.17
C GLU A 174 6.12 13.02 -6.48
N THR A 175 7.12 12.34 -5.94
CA THR A 175 7.34 10.88 -6.15
C THR A 175 6.86 10.06 -4.95
N GLU A 176 6.21 10.71 -3.99
CA GLU A 176 5.82 10.06 -2.75
C GLU A 176 4.69 9.07 -2.98
N TRP A 177 4.80 7.90 -2.33
CA TRP A 177 3.76 6.88 -2.31
C TRP A 177 2.57 7.31 -1.47
N ILE A 178 1.38 7.07 -1.99
CA ILE A 178 0.11 7.47 -1.41
C ILE A 178 -0.94 6.36 -1.51
N LEU A 179 -1.73 6.19 -0.46
CA LEU A 179 -3.00 5.48 -0.50
C LEU A 179 -4.08 6.47 -0.91
N CYS A 180 -4.75 6.21 -2.02
CA CYS A 180 -5.79 7.05 -2.58
C CYS A 180 -7.16 6.43 -2.35
N ASN A 181 -8.07 7.20 -1.75
CA ASN A 181 -9.50 6.97 -1.80
C ASN A 181 -10.05 7.75 -3.01
N TRP A 182 -10.37 7.01 -4.06
CA TRP A 182 -10.86 7.55 -5.33
C TRP A 182 -12.29 8.07 -5.24
N THR A 183 -13.10 7.50 -4.35
CA THR A 183 -14.48 7.94 -4.16
C THR A 183 -14.56 9.35 -3.59
N MET A 184 -13.63 9.71 -2.70
CA MET A 184 -13.63 11.00 -1.99
C MET A 184 -12.56 11.98 -2.47
N ALA A 185 -11.70 11.58 -3.42
CA ALA A 185 -10.50 12.31 -3.81
C ALA A 185 -9.62 12.67 -2.59
N GLU A 186 -9.38 11.70 -1.72
CA GLU A 186 -8.55 11.85 -0.51
C GLU A 186 -7.32 10.96 -0.62
N TYR A 187 -6.21 11.37 -0.01
CA TYR A 187 -5.02 10.51 0.06
C TYR A 187 -4.29 10.59 1.40
N VAL A 188 -3.56 9.50 1.70
CA VAL A 188 -2.64 9.39 2.84
C VAL A 188 -1.23 9.08 2.34
N ARG A 189 -0.27 9.83 2.85
CA ARG A 189 1.16 9.73 2.53
C ARG A 189 1.85 8.60 3.26
N ALA A 190 2.64 7.82 2.53
CA ALA A 190 3.41 6.71 3.08
C ALA A 190 4.56 7.15 3.99
N SER A 191 5.13 8.35 3.78
CA SER A 191 6.22 8.83 4.64
C SER A 191 5.77 9.01 6.08
N ALA A 192 4.59 9.59 6.29
CA ALA A 192 4.03 9.82 7.63
C ALA A 192 3.74 8.51 8.36
N VAL A 193 3.32 7.47 7.63
CA VAL A 193 3.14 6.13 8.20
C VAL A 193 4.49 5.50 8.56
N ALA A 194 5.52 5.70 7.73
CA ALA A 194 6.86 5.19 8.00
C ALA A 194 7.50 5.87 9.23
N GLU A 195 7.23 7.16 9.45
CA GLU A 195 7.66 7.91 10.64
C GLU A 195 7.15 7.29 11.94
N LEU A 196 5.91 6.78 11.96
CA LEU A 196 5.33 6.12 13.14
C LEU A 196 6.17 4.93 13.65
N THR A 197 6.88 4.25 12.76
CA THR A 197 7.73 3.09 13.08
C THR A 197 9.22 3.42 13.03
N GLY A 198 9.60 4.66 12.68
CA GLY A 198 10.99 5.06 12.48
C GLY A 198 11.65 4.36 11.30
N THR A 199 10.85 3.93 10.30
CA THR A 199 11.33 3.24 9.11
C THR A 199 11.43 4.20 7.93
N ARG A 200 12.11 3.75 6.85
CA ARG A 200 12.13 4.51 5.59
C ARG A 200 10.92 4.14 4.75
N CYS A 201 10.33 5.13 4.09
CA CYS A 201 9.32 4.89 3.06
C CYS A 201 9.92 4.04 1.94
N ASN A 202 9.36 2.85 1.77
CA ASN A 202 9.70 1.91 0.71
C ASN A 202 8.37 1.37 0.20
N GLY A 203 7.69 2.17 -0.62
CA GLY A 203 6.30 1.90 -1.01
C GLY A 203 6.14 0.67 -1.89
N PRO A 204 4.99 0.49 -2.53
CA PRO A 204 3.68 0.65 -1.90
C PRO A 204 3.51 -0.17 -0.59
N TRP A 205 4.56 -0.89 -0.17
CA TRP A 205 4.61 -1.86 0.90
C TRP A 205 5.73 -1.52 1.88
N THR A 206 5.44 -0.66 2.83
CA THR A 206 6.43 -0.18 3.79
C THR A 206 7.04 -1.34 4.59
N HIS A 207 8.16 -1.06 5.26
CA HIS A 207 8.87 -2.08 6.04
C HIS A 207 8.28 -2.15 7.46
N ASN A 208 8.30 -3.33 8.08
CA ASN A 208 8.10 -3.53 9.52
C ASN A 208 6.74 -3.06 10.10
N PHE A 209 5.70 -3.88 9.93
CA PHE A 209 4.50 -3.93 10.79
C PHE A 209 3.47 -2.80 10.67
N LEU A 210 3.75 -1.67 10.02
CA LEU A 210 2.73 -0.66 9.70
C LEU A 210 2.94 -0.11 8.29
N SER A 211 1.89 -0.15 7.48
CA SER A 211 1.90 0.22 6.06
C SER A 211 0.61 0.88 5.61
N LEU A 212 0.59 1.35 4.36
CA LEU A 212 -0.63 1.87 3.74
C LEU A 212 -1.76 0.83 3.75
N GLY A 213 -1.46 -0.47 3.67
CA GLY A 213 -2.46 -1.52 3.86
C GLY A 213 -3.07 -1.51 5.26
N HIS A 214 -2.28 -1.25 6.30
CA HIS A 214 -2.79 -1.16 7.67
C HIS A 214 -3.67 0.07 7.86
N VAL A 215 -3.25 1.21 7.30
CA VAL A 215 -4.07 2.42 7.26
C VAL A 215 -5.40 2.14 6.55
N LEU A 216 -5.37 1.48 5.40
CA LEU A 216 -6.58 1.13 4.67
C LEU A 216 -7.51 0.27 5.53
N MET A 217 -6.97 -0.76 6.18
CA MET A 217 -7.75 -1.66 7.05
C MET A 217 -8.50 -0.91 8.15
N THR A 218 -7.83 0.02 8.87
CA THR A 218 -8.49 0.76 9.98
C THR A 218 -9.61 1.68 9.50
N GLN A 219 -9.65 2.01 8.21
CA GLN A 219 -10.61 2.95 7.63
C GLN A 219 -11.79 2.26 6.91
N ILE A 220 -11.71 0.95 6.64
CA ILE A 220 -12.74 0.19 5.90
C ILE A 220 -13.52 -0.82 6.76
N CYS A 221 -13.17 -0.96 8.03
CA CYS A 221 -13.89 -1.84 8.96
C CYS A 221 -15.33 -1.36 9.19
N TRP A 222 -16.26 -2.31 9.20
CA TRP A 222 -17.68 -2.09 9.38
C TRP A 222 -18.32 -3.19 10.22
N SER A 223 -18.84 -2.84 11.39
CA SER A 223 -19.52 -3.75 12.31
C SER A 223 -20.54 -3.01 13.17
N ALA A 224 -21.69 -3.68 13.42
CA ALA A 224 -22.66 -3.26 14.43
C ALA A 224 -22.13 -3.48 15.84
N ASP A 225 -21.39 -4.56 16.05
CA ASP A 225 -20.72 -4.87 17.30
C ASP A 225 -19.50 -3.95 17.47
N PRO A 226 -19.40 -3.17 18.57
CA PRO A 226 -18.24 -2.33 18.86
C PRO A 226 -16.97 -3.13 19.20
N SER A 227 -17.08 -4.43 19.46
CA SER A 227 -15.94 -5.28 19.80
C SER A 227 -15.07 -5.60 18.59
N ALA A 228 -13.83 -5.11 18.62
CA ALA A 228 -12.80 -5.41 17.62
C ALA A 228 -11.81 -6.51 18.07
N ALA A 229 -11.98 -7.07 19.29
CA ALA A 229 -11.00 -7.92 19.96
C ALA A 229 -9.59 -7.30 20.04
N MET A 230 -9.55 -5.97 20.20
CA MET A 230 -8.36 -5.12 20.32
C MET A 230 -8.37 -4.38 21.66
N CYS A 231 -7.21 -3.89 22.09
CA CYS A 231 -7.10 -3.02 23.27
C CYS A 231 -7.70 -1.62 23.01
N TYR A 232 -7.60 -1.13 21.77
CA TYR A 232 -8.21 0.12 21.35
C TYR A 232 -9.74 0.07 21.43
N SER A 233 -10.34 1.05 22.11
CA SER A 233 -11.78 1.16 22.36
C SER A 233 -12.49 2.25 21.53
N GLY A 234 -11.77 2.91 20.62
CA GLY A 234 -12.36 3.93 19.74
C GLY A 234 -13.15 3.34 18.57
N PRO A 235 -13.71 4.18 17.69
CA PRO A 235 -14.68 3.78 16.67
C PRO A 235 -14.03 3.15 15.42
N ILE A 236 -13.27 2.07 15.60
CA ILE A 236 -12.64 1.33 14.48
C ILE A 236 -13.67 0.54 13.65
N THR A 237 -14.83 0.22 14.23
CA THR A 237 -15.87 -0.61 13.60
C THR A 237 -16.79 0.16 12.67
N ARG A 238 -16.61 1.48 12.51
CA ARG A 238 -17.41 2.32 11.61
C ARG A 238 -16.47 3.20 10.78
N GLY A 239 -15.60 2.53 10.03
CA GLY A 239 -14.60 3.16 9.17
C GLY A 239 -15.24 4.08 8.13
N PRO A 240 -14.80 5.34 8.03
CA PRO A 240 -15.41 6.33 7.14
C PRO A 240 -15.18 6.03 5.66
N TRP A 241 -14.30 5.09 5.34
CA TRP A 241 -14.01 4.70 3.97
C TRP A 241 -14.57 3.32 3.57
N ALA A 242 -15.37 2.69 4.43
CA ALA A 242 -16.02 1.43 4.10
C ALA A 242 -16.85 1.53 2.81
N GLY A 243 -16.57 0.65 1.85
CA GLY A 243 -17.23 0.58 0.54
C GLY A 243 -16.68 1.51 -0.55
N HIS A 244 -15.62 2.28 -0.29
CA HIS A 244 -15.00 3.16 -1.28
C HIS A 244 -14.04 2.43 -2.22
N CYS A 245 -13.70 3.08 -3.33
CA CYS A 245 -12.69 2.64 -4.29
C CYS A 245 -11.29 3.11 -3.88
N PHE A 246 -10.29 2.21 -3.93
CA PHE A 246 -8.94 2.52 -3.47
C PHE A 246 -7.84 2.17 -4.45
N GLY A 247 -6.69 2.82 -4.31
CA GLY A 247 -5.47 2.43 -4.98
C GLY A 247 -4.23 2.96 -4.28
N ILE A 248 -3.09 2.28 -4.39
CA ILE A 248 -1.79 2.82 -3.98
C ILE A 248 -0.96 3.22 -5.20
N THR A 249 -0.59 4.49 -5.28
CA THR A 249 0.19 5.05 -6.39
C THR A 249 1.15 6.12 -5.86
N THR A 250 1.76 6.89 -6.75
CA THR A 250 2.58 8.05 -6.43
C THR A 250 1.87 9.35 -6.79
N VAL A 251 2.25 10.46 -6.15
CA VAL A 251 1.63 11.78 -6.37
C VAL A 251 1.72 12.25 -7.83
N ASP A 252 2.84 12.00 -8.50
CA ASP A 252 3.04 12.31 -9.92
C ASP A 252 2.14 11.46 -10.83
N ASN A 253 2.01 10.16 -10.59
CA ASN A 253 1.09 9.28 -11.31
C ASN A 253 -0.37 9.70 -11.12
N LEU A 254 -0.74 10.09 -9.89
CA LEU A 254 -2.08 10.58 -9.59
C LEU A 254 -2.41 11.81 -10.45
N SER A 255 -1.43 12.67 -10.68
CA SER A 255 -1.57 13.90 -11.47
C SER A 255 -1.59 13.65 -12.98
N GLN A 256 -1.03 12.53 -13.45
CA GLN A 256 -0.88 12.19 -14.87
C GLN A 256 -1.99 11.28 -15.41
N ASN A 257 -2.67 10.53 -14.55
CA ASN A 257 -3.64 9.53 -15.01
C ASN A 257 -4.96 10.20 -15.45
N ILE A 258 -5.39 9.94 -16.68
CA ILE A 258 -6.60 10.51 -17.32
C ILE A 258 -7.88 10.18 -16.54
N GLU A 259 -7.91 9.03 -15.85
CA GLU A 259 -9.04 8.63 -14.99
C GLU A 259 -9.13 9.47 -13.70
N CYS A 260 -8.04 10.14 -13.30
CA CYS A 260 -8.04 11.09 -12.18
C CYS A 260 -8.64 12.46 -12.55
N ILE A 261 -8.88 12.77 -13.83
CA ILE A 261 -9.26 14.11 -14.32
C ILE A 261 -10.79 14.34 -14.17
N ASN A 262 -11.40 13.88 -13.08
CA ASN A 262 -12.77 14.23 -12.72
C ASN A 262 -12.83 15.09 -11.44
N LYS A 263 -12.61 16.40 -11.66
CA LYS A 263 -13.25 17.59 -11.04
C LYS A 263 -13.15 17.89 -9.54
N GLN A 264 -12.52 17.10 -8.67
CA GLN A 264 -12.22 17.55 -7.29
C GLN A 264 -10.71 17.67 -7.03
N PRO A 265 -10.25 18.72 -6.33
CA PRO A 265 -8.87 18.79 -5.88
C PRO A 265 -8.63 17.68 -4.85
N TRP A 266 -7.60 16.87 -5.08
CA TRP A 266 -7.20 15.83 -4.13
C TRP A 266 -6.86 16.45 -2.78
N ARG A 267 -7.44 15.91 -1.70
CA ARG A 267 -7.21 16.37 -0.33
C ARG A 267 -6.25 15.46 0.40
N ASP A 268 -5.18 16.05 0.93
CA ASP A 268 -4.30 15.38 1.88
C ASP A 268 -5.00 15.24 3.23
N VAL A 269 -5.30 13.99 3.64
CA VAL A 269 -5.89 13.68 4.95
C VAL A 269 -4.91 12.94 5.87
N THR A 270 -3.62 12.96 5.52
CA THR A 270 -2.56 12.22 6.20
C THR A 270 -2.53 12.49 7.70
N GLU A 271 -2.50 13.76 8.12
CA GLU A 271 -2.38 14.11 9.53
C GLU A 271 -3.51 13.52 10.38
N LYS A 272 -4.75 13.66 9.89
CA LYS A 272 -5.94 13.15 10.58
C LYS A 272 -5.87 11.63 10.74
N ILE A 273 -5.66 10.91 9.63
CA ILE A 273 -5.72 9.44 9.63
C ILE A 273 -4.52 8.83 10.35
N VAL A 274 -3.32 9.39 10.19
CA VAL A 274 -2.12 8.92 10.89
C VAL A 274 -2.25 9.11 12.41
N LYS A 275 -2.93 10.16 12.87
CA LYS A 275 -3.24 10.34 14.29
C LYS A 275 -4.15 9.23 14.82
N GLU A 276 -5.22 8.89 14.10
CA GLU A 276 -6.12 7.77 14.47
C GLU A 276 -5.36 6.43 14.51
N VAL A 277 -4.52 6.18 13.50
CA VAL A 277 -3.68 4.97 13.45
C VAL A 277 -2.67 4.92 14.60
N LEU A 278 -2.09 6.06 14.97
CA LEU A 278 -1.19 6.15 16.12
C LEU A 278 -1.90 5.80 17.43
N GLU A 279 -3.13 6.27 17.65
CA GLU A 279 -3.93 5.93 18.84
C GLU A 279 -4.20 4.43 18.92
N ILE A 280 -4.56 3.79 17.80
CA ILE A 280 -4.75 2.34 17.72
C ILE A 280 -3.45 1.60 18.10
N TRP A 281 -2.32 1.98 17.49
CA TRP A 281 -1.04 1.29 17.73
C TRP A 281 -0.49 1.53 19.14
N ARG A 282 -0.76 2.69 19.76
CA ARG A 282 -0.40 2.94 21.16
C ARG A 282 -1.06 1.94 22.10
N CYS A 283 -2.32 1.57 21.85
CA CYS A 283 -3.06 0.62 22.67
C CYS A 283 -2.65 -0.83 22.40
N ASP A 284 -2.54 -1.22 21.13
CA ASP A 284 -2.43 -2.64 20.76
C ASP A 284 -0.99 -3.14 20.55
N ALA A 285 -0.07 -2.28 20.13
CA ALA A 285 1.30 -2.68 19.80
C ALA A 285 2.33 -1.53 19.96
N PRO A 286 2.42 -0.90 21.16
CA PRO A 286 3.29 0.26 21.38
C PRO A 286 4.77 -0.03 21.12
N GLU A 287 5.21 -1.29 21.27
CA GLU A 287 6.58 -1.72 21.00
C GLU A 287 6.99 -1.59 19.52
N ARG A 288 6.01 -1.48 18.61
CA ARG A 288 6.23 -1.29 17.17
C ARG A 288 6.46 0.18 16.79
N LEU A 289 6.10 1.12 17.67
CA LEU A 289 6.26 2.54 17.42
C LEU A 289 7.73 2.98 17.53
N ALA A 290 8.08 4.06 16.86
CA ALA A 290 9.42 4.64 16.92
C ALA A 290 9.79 5.02 18.37
N ASN A 291 11.06 4.87 18.74
CA ASN A 291 11.53 5.17 20.10
C ASN A 291 11.17 6.60 20.54
N HIS A 292 11.28 7.58 19.65
CA HIS A 292 11.01 8.99 19.96
C HIS A 292 9.52 9.28 20.19
N ILE A 293 8.63 8.50 19.57
CA ILE A 293 7.17 8.59 19.78
C ILE A 293 6.82 8.01 21.14
N ARG A 294 7.38 6.84 21.49
CA ARG A 294 7.19 6.22 22.80
C ARG A 294 7.67 7.12 23.95
N GLN A 295 8.83 7.76 23.80
CA GLN A 295 9.42 8.62 24.85
C GLN A 295 8.71 9.96 25.03
N ALA A 296 7.97 10.44 24.02
CA ALA A 296 7.20 11.68 24.14
C ALA A 296 6.04 11.51 25.14
N ASP A 297 5.48 10.31 25.25
CA ASP A 297 4.38 10.00 26.17
C ASP A 297 4.88 9.82 27.62
N ASP A 298 6.04 9.18 27.82
CA ASP A 298 6.68 9.04 29.15
C ASP A 298 6.98 10.38 29.84
N LYS A 299 7.16 11.46 29.05
CA LYS A 299 7.37 12.81 29.59
C LYS A 299 6.07 13.50 29.93
N HIS A 300 5.00 13.24 29.17
CA HIS A 300 3.70 13.86 29.39
C HIS A 300 3.02 13.31 30.65
N ASP A 301 3.23 12.02 30.96
CA ASP A 301 2.73 11.33 32.15
C ASP A 301 3.50 11.74 33.43
N LYS A 302 4.78 12.12 33.32
CA LYS A 302 5.58 12.61 34.45
C LYS A 302 5.35 14.07 34.80
N THR A 303 4.86 14.88 33.86
CA THR A 303 4.54 16.30 34.14
C THR A 303 3.17 16.50 34.79
N SER A 304 2.29 15.50 34.79
CA SER A 304 0.98 15.57 35.47
C SER A 304 1.02 15.23 36.96
N ASP A 305 2.12 14.66 37.46
CA ASP A 305 2.27 14.25 38.87
C ASP A 305 3.05 15.26 39.74
N GLU A 306 3.54 16.38 39.18
CA GLU A 306 4.35 17.38 39.92
C GLU A 306 3.62 18.72 40.19
N SER A 307 2.29 18.72 40.28
CA SER A 307 1.56 19.90 40.77
C SER A 307 0.42 19.51 41.70
N ASP A 308 0.74 19.15 42.93
CA ASP A 308 -0.13 19.29 44.11
C ASP A 308 0.67 18.88 45.36
N ASP A 309 1.60 19.73 45.81
CA ASP A 309 2.10 19.67 47.20
C ASP A 309 2.90 20.93 47.54
N GLU A 310 2.24 22.09 47.65
CA GLU A 310 2.81 23.21 48.42
C GLU A 310 1.73 24.18 48.92
N SER A 311 0.93 23.77 49.91
CA SER A 311 0.34 24.72 50.87
C SER A 311 -0.17 24.00 52.13
N ASP A 312 0.66 23.87 53.17
CA ASP A 312 0.20 24.08 54.55
C ASP A 312 1.37 24.10 55.55
N ARG A 313 1.94 25.28 55.84
CA ARG A 313 2.67 25.57 57.10
C ARG A 313 2.73 27.08 57.38
N THR A 314 1.82 27.56 58.21
CA THR A 314 2.03 28.67 59.17
C THR A 314 1.05 28.41 60.33
N ASP A 315 1.52 27.84 61.43
CA ASP A 315 2.01 28.55 62.64
C ASP A 315 0.86 29.05 63.53
N ASP A 316 0.62 28.31 64.62
CA ASP A 316 -0.02 28.81 65.84
C ASP A 316 0.49 27.99 67.04
N GLU A 317 1.47 28.53 67.77
CA GLU A 317 1.77 28.16 69.16
C GLU A 317 1.83 29.42 70.02
N GLN A 318 1.20 29.31 71.20
CA GLN A 318 1.11 30.28 72.29
C GLN A 318 2.42 30.43 73.06
#